data_AF-A0A7W1BA34-F1
#
_entry.id   AF-A0A7W1BA34-F1
#
_cell.length_a   1.000
_cell.length_b   1.000
_cell.length_c   1.000
_cell.angle_alpha   90.00
_cell.angle_beta   90.00
_cell.angle_gamma   90.00
#
_symmetry.space_group_name_H-M   'P 1'
#
loop_
_entity.id
_entity.type
_entity.pdbx_description
1 polymer ?
#
loop_
_entity_poly.entity_id
_entity_poly.type
_entity_poly.pdbx_seq_one_letter_code
_entity_poly.pdbx_strand_id
1 'polypeptide(L)'
;MTYRDNLDALRARQTVLEAEVSHNQRALSETRRMIDEVAARAKLPVLDNIRVAAPCTADWKQMTGDARVRACGDCNKNVYNLSDMTRDEAQALIVEKEGRLCIRYFQRADGTILLKDCGVGVRRRRRR
;
A
#
# COMPACT_ATOMS: atom_id res chain seq x y z
N MET A 1 -7.74 -27.26 -56.56
CA MET A 1 -6.65 -27.64 -55.63
C MET A 1 -6.25 -26.52 -54.67
N THR A 2 -6.35 -25.25 -55.06
CA THR A 2 -5.93 -24.05 -54.27
C THR A 2 -6.67 -23.79 -52.95
N TYR A 3 -7.95 -24.18 -52.82
CA TYR A 3 -8.74 -23.92 -51.60
C TYR A 3 -8.28 -24.74 -50.38
N ARG A 4 -7.84 -25.99 -50.62
CA ARG A 4 -7.40 -26.90 -49.55
C ARG A 4 -6.06 -26.46 -48.97
N ASP A 5 -5.12 -26.06 -49.84
CA ASP A 5 -3.81 -25.53 -49.44
C ASP A 5 -3.93 -24.24 -48.62
N ASN A 6 -4.85 -23.34 -49.01
CA ASN A 6 -5.14 -22.13 -48.25
C ASN A 6 -5.77 -22.44 -46.87
N LEU A 7 -6.66 -23.43 -46.79
CA LEU A 7 -7.28 -23.84 -45.53
C LEU A 7 -6.25 -24.45 -44.57
N ASP A 8 -5.33 -25.25 -45.08
CA ASP A 8 -4.27 -25.87 -44.29
C ASP A 8 -3.26 -24.83 -43.79
N ALA A 9 -2.93 -23.81 -44.61
CA ALA A 9 -2.12 -22.68 -44.18
C ALA A 9 -2.77 -21.87 -43.04
N LEU A 10 -4.09 -21.63 -43.12
CA LEU A 10 -4.82 -20.93 -42.06
C LEU A 10 -4.89 -21.76 -40.77
N ARG A 11 -5.07 -23.08 -40.86
CA ARG A 11 -5.03 -23.99 -39.70
C ARG A 11 -3.65 -24.02 -39.06
N ALA A 12 -2.59 -24.10 -39.85
CA ALA A 12 -1.23 -24.01 -39.34
C ALA A 12 -1.02 -22.70 -38.58
N ARG A 13 -1.46 -21.57 -39.15
CA ARG A 13 -1.41 -20.27 -38.48
C ARG A 13 -2.22 -20.24 -37.18
N GLN A 14 -3.42 -20.84 -37.16
CA GLN A 14 -4.23 -20.95 -35.95
C GLN A 14 -3.48 -21.71 -34.84
N THR A 15 -2.87 -22.85 -35.15
CA THR A 15 -2.15 -23.64 -34.14
C THR A 15 -0.96 -22.88 -33.54
N VAL A 16 -0.25 -22.09 -34.36
CA VAL A 16 0.85 -21.22 -33.90
C VAL A 16 0.30 -20.15 -32.95
N LEU A 17 -0.77 -19.46 -33.33
CA LEU A 17 -1.38 -18.42 -32.50
C LEU A 17 -1.92 -19.01 -31.17
N GLU A 18 -2.49 -20.21 -31.19
CA GLU A 18 -2.95 -20.90 -29.98
C GLU A 18 -1.78 -21.21 -29.03
N ALA A 19 -0.63 -21.62 -29.57
CA ALA A 19 0.58 -21.84 -28.78
C ALA A 19 1.11 -20.52 -28.17
N GLU A 20 1.14 -19.43 -28.95
CA GLU A 20 1.52 -18.10 -28.46
C GLU A 20 0.58 -17.59 -27.37
N VAL A 21 -0.74 -17.75 -27.56
CA VAL A 21 -1.74 -17.40 -26.54
C VAL A 21 -1.51 -18.21 -25.26
N SER A 22 -1.24 -19.51 -25.37
CA SER A 22 -0.94 -20.35 -24.19
C SER A 22 0.31 -19.87 -23.46
N HIS A 23 1.35 -19.49 -24.18
CA HIS A 23 2.57 -18.92 -23.59
C HIS A 23 2.29 -17.60 -22.85
N ASN A 24 1.60 -16.66 -23.51
CA ASN A 24 1.27 -15.37 -22.93
C ASN A 24 0.34 -15.50 -21.71
N GLN A 25 -0.62 -16.43 -21.75
CA GLN A 25 -1.49 -16.71 -20.60
C GLN A 25 -0.70 -17.20 -19.38
N ARG A 26 0.34 -18.02 -19.58
CA ARG A 26 1.23 -18.45 -18.49
C ARG A 26 1.97 -17.26 -17.90
N ALA A 27 2.59 -16.42 -18.74
CA ALA A 27 3.29 -15.21 -18.30
C ALA A 27 2.37 -14.25 -17.52
N LEU A 28 1.14 -14.05 -17.99
CA LEU A 28 0.12 -13.25 -17.29
C LEU A 28 -0.26 -13.85 -15.93
N SER A 29 -0.44 -15.18 -15.87
CA SER A 29 -0.78 -15.87 -14.62
C SER A 29 0.32 -15.75 -13.56
N GLU A 30 1.58 -15.79 -13.99
CA GLU A 30 2.75 -15.61 -13.13
C GLU A 30 2.84 -14.18 -12.61
N THR A 31 2.69 -13.19 -13.50
CA THR A 31 2.68 -11.77 -13.12
C THR A 31 1.57 -11.48 -12.12
N ARG A 32 0.38 -12.05 -12.33
CA ARG A 32 -0.75 -11.92 -11.41
C ARG A 32 -0.44 -12.48 -10.02
N ARG A 33 0.23 -13.64 -9.94
CA ARG A 33 0.67 -14.21 -8.64
C ARG A 33 1.62 -13.28 -7.91
N MET A 34 2.60 -12.69 -8.61
CA MET A 34 3.53 -11.71 -8.01
C MET A 34 2.79 -10.49 -7.47
N ILE A 35 1.80 -9.97 -8.20
CA ILE A 35 0.95 -8.86 -7.75
C ILE A 35 0.18 -9.25 -6.49
N ASP A 36 -0.44 -10.44 -6.48
CA ASP A 36 -1.22 -10.93 -5.34
C ASP A 36 -0.34 -11.11 -4.08
N GLU A 37 0.90 -11.59 -4.22
CA GLU A 37 1.86 -11.71 -3.12
C GLU A 37 2.25 -10.34 -2.52
N VAL A 38 2.55 -9.36 -3.37
CA VAL A 38 2.88 -8.00 -2.92
C VAL A 38 1.68 -7.35 -2.24
N ALA A 39 0.48 -7.52 -2.81
CA ALA A 39 -0.76 -7.03 -2.21
C ALA A 39 -1.05 -7.69 -0.85
N ALA A 40 -0.78 -8.99 -0.70
CA ALA A 40 -0.93 -9.69 0.56
C ALA A 40 0.05 -9.17 1.63
N ARG A 41 1.31 -8.89 1.25
CA ARG A 41 2.31 -8.27 2.15
C ARG A 41 1.88 -6.86 2.58
N ALA A 42 1.31 -6.07 1.67
CA ALA A 42 0.78 -4.74 2.00
C ALA A 42 -0.44 -4.81 2.96
N LYS A 43 -1.26 -5.87 2.85
CA LYS A 43 -2.42 -6.12 3.73
C LYS A 43 -2.08 -6.70 5.10
N LEU A 44 -0.81 -7.05 5.38
CA LEU A 44 -0.40 -7.42 6.72
C LEU A 44 -0.80 -6.28 7.69
N PRO A 45 -1.19 -6.58 8.94
CA PRO A 45 -1.61 -5.59 9.93
C PRO A 45 -0.40 -4.81 10.46
N VAL A 46 0.35 -4.19 9.55
CA VAL A 46 1.56 -3.39 9.85
C VAL A 46 1.20 -2.31 10.84
N LEU A 47 0.08 -1.60 10.61
CA LEU A 47 -0.39 -0.53 11.48
C LEU A 47 -0.80 -0.99 12.87
N ASP A 48 -1.35 -2.19 13.01
CA ASP A 48 -1.88 -2.68 14.29
C ASP A 48 -0.74 -3.08 15.25
N ASN A 49 0.46 -3.34 14.72
CA ASN A 49 1.65 -3.75 15.48
C ASN A 49 2.74 -2.66 15.57
N ILE A 50 2.46 -1.43 15.14
CA ILE A 50 3.43 -0.33 15.23
C ILE A 50 3.71 0.01 16.69
N ARG A 51 5.00 0.11 17.01
CA ARG A 51 5.49 0.66 18.26
C ARG A 51 6.56 1.70 17.97
N VAL A 52 6.46 2.86 18.60
CA VAL A 52 7.51 3.88 18.55
C VAL A 52 8.59 3.46 19.54
N ALA A 53 9.66 2.84 19.03
CA ALA A 53 10.74 2.31 19.87
C ALA A 53 11.52 3.41 20.61
N ALA A 54 11.68 4.58 20.00
CA ALA A 54 12.37 5.73 20.57
C ALA A 54 11.49 6.99 20.41
N PRO A 55 10.62 7.31 21.38
CA PRO A 55 9.74 8.46 21.28
C PRO A 55 10.52 9.78 21.38
N CYS A 56 10.25 10.69 20.46
CA CYS A 56 10.71 12.08 20.56
C CYS A 56 9.78 12.86 21.49
N THR A 57 10.34 13.56 22.48
CA THR A 57 9.57 14.36 23.46
C THR A 57 9.29 15.79 22.99
N ALA A 58 9.82 16.20 21.83
CA ALA A 58 9.65 17.54 21.26
C ALA A 58 8.17 17.91 21.03
N ASP A 59 7.82 19.17 21.27
CA ASP A 59 6.47 19.65 21.01
C ASP A 59 6.23 19.80 19.49
N TRP A 60 5.21 19.11 18.99
CA TRP A 60 4.75 19.19 17.61
C TRP A 60 4.46 20.64 17.16
N LYS A 61 3.97 21.49 18.07
CA LYS A 61 3.67 22.89 17.75
C LYS A 61 4.90 23.73 17.44
N GLN A 62 6.07 23.34 17.96
CA GLN A 62 7.34 24.04 17.73
C GLN A 62 8.06 23.55 16.47
N MET A 63 7.54 22.52 15.81
CA MET A 63 8.13 21.97 14.58
C MET A 63 7.68 22.75 13.34
N THR A 64 8.55 22.79 12.33
CA THR A 64 8.30 23.51 11.07
C THR A 64 7.77 22.55 9.99
N GLY A 65 6.67 22.91 9.34
CA GLY A 65 6.08 22.11 8.27
C GLY A 65 4.57 22.26 8.20
N ASP A 66 3.90 21.25 7.65
CA ASP A 66 2.44 21.24 7.46
C ASP A 66 1.71 20.38 8.53
N ALA A 67 0.45 20.02 8.27
CA ALA A 67 -0.33 19.18 9.19
C ALA A 67 0.06 17.68 9.15
N ARG A 68 0.69 17.25 8.06
CA ARG A 68 1.07 15.86 7.76
C ARG A 68 2.51 15.57 8.13
N VAL A 69 3.43 16.47 7.81
CA VAL A 69 4.87 16.31 7.99
C VAL A 69 5.47 17.58 8.57
N ARG A 70 6.22 17.41 9.66
CA ARG A 70 7.02 18.50 10.23
C ARG A 70 8.45 18.06 10.50
N ALA A 71 9.39 18.97 10.29
CA ALA A 71 10.78 18.78 10.68
C ALA A 71 10.94 19.09 12.17
N CYS A 72 11.44 18.12 12.93
CA CYS A 72 11.79 18.31 14.33
C CYS A 72 13.26 18.72 14.44
N GLY A 73 13.52 19.86 15.08
CA GLY A 73 14.89 20.33 15.35
C GLY A 73 15.66 19.44 16.33
N ASP A 74 14.97 18.83 17.29
CA ASP A 74 15.62 18.06 18.36
C ASP A 74 16.15 16.70 17.88
N CYS A 75 15.34 15.96 17.11
CA CYS A 75 15.74 14.65 16.58
C CYS A 75 16.25 14.70 15.13
N ASN A 76 16.24 15.88 14.50
CA ASN A 76 16.65 16.13 13.12
C ASN A 76 16.02 15.17 12.10
N LYS A 77 14.75 14.80 12.32
CA LYS A 77 13.97 13.91 11.47
C LYS A 77 12.65 14.55 11.08
N ASN A 78 12.11 14.11 9.95
CA ASN A 78 10.73 14.37 9.58
C ASN A 78 9.81 13.51 10.47
N VAL A 79 8.90 14.19 11.17
CA VAL A 79 7.88 13.59 12.00
C VAL A 79 6.57 13.57 11.21
N TYR A 80 6.06 12.38 10.96
CA TYR A 80 4.85 12.15 10.18
C TYR A 80 3.65 11.92 11.11
N ASN A 81 2.57 12.67 10.88
CA ASN A 81 1.33 12.55 11.64
C ASN A 81 0.39 11.55 10.96
N LEU A 82 0.41 10.29 11.43
CA LEU A 82 -0.44 9.24 10.85
C LEU A 82 -1.93 9.53 11.08
N SER A 83 -2.28 10.27 12.13
CA SER A 83 -3.69 10.60 12.40
C SER A 83 -4.34 11.53 11.38
N ASP A 84 -3.55 12.21 10.54
CA ASP A 84 -4.04 13.00 9.40
C ASP A 84 -3.87 12.28 8.04
N MET A 85 -3.54 10.99 8.09
CA MET A 85 -3.40 10.10 6.93
C MET A 85 -4.51 9.04 6.93
N THR A 86 -4.86 8.55 5.75
CA THR A 86 -5.69 7.35 5.61
C THR A 86 -4.88 6.09 5.92
N ARG A 87 -5.55 4.94 6.02
CA ARG A 87 -4.88 3.67 6.25
C ARG A 87 -3.88 3.33 5.16
N ASP A 88 -4.30 3.50 3.91
CA ASP A 88 -3.46 3.23 2.74
C ASP A 88 -2.25 4.17 2.67
N GLU A 89 -2.45 5.47 2.95
CA GLU A 89 -1.36 6.46 3.00
C GLU A 89 -0.34 6.11 4.10
N ALA A 90 -0.81 5.76 5.30
CA ALA A 90 0.05 5.40 6.41
C ALA A 90 0.84 4.10 6.12
N GLN A 91 0.20 3.08 5.56
CA GLN A 91 0.87 1.84 5.15
C GLN A 91 1.92 2.08 4.06
N ALA A 92 1.56 2.83 3.02
CA ALA A 92 2.48 3.17 1.93
C ALA A 92 3.72 3.89 2.47
N LEU A 93 3.54 4.87 3.37
CA LEU A 93 4.64 5.60 3.99
C LEU A 93 5.59 4.69 4.79
N ILE A 94 5.05 3.75 5.57
CA ILE A 94 5.86 2.84 6.39
C ILE A 94 6.67 1.89 5.50
N VAL A 95 6.04 1.38 4.43
CA VAL A 95 6.72 0.54 3.44
C VAL A 95 7.81 1.33 2.72
N GLU A 96 7.51 2.54 2.25
CA GLU A 96 8.45 3.42 1.54
C GLU A 96 9.68 3.78 2.39
N LYS A 97 9.48 4.03 3.68
CA LYS A 97 10.56 4.40 4.60
C LYS A 97 11.15 3.23 5.38
N GLU A 98 10.76 1.99 5.06
CA GLU A 98 11.22 0.76 5.72
C GLU A 98 11.14 0.83 7.26
N GLY A 99 10.11 1.50 7.80
CA GLY A 99 9.95 1.71 9.24
C GLY A 99 10.97 2.65 9.91
N ARG A 100 11.92 3.24 9.17
CA ARG A 100 12.92 4.20 9.68
C ARG A 100 12.40 5.64 9.64
N LEU A 101 11.23 5.88 10.22
CA LEU A 101 10.64 7.21 10.28
C LEU A 101 10.23 7.58 11.71
N CYS A 102 10.14 8.88 11.99
CA CYS A 102 9.53 9.36 13.22
C CYS A 102 8.04 9.57 12.96
N ILE A 103 7.19 8.95 13.78
CA ILE A 103 5.73 9.04 13.63
C ILE A 103 5.09 9.55 14.90
N ARG A 104 3.95 10.23 14.72
CA ARG A 104 3.02 10.58 15.77
C ARG A 104 1.63 10.08 15.37
N TYR A 105 0.91 9.55 16.33
CA TYR A 105 -0.46 9.12 16.15
C TYR A 105 -1.22 9.14 17.47
N PHE A 106 -2.55 9.21 17.39
CA PHE A 106 -3.42 8.94 18.52
C PHE A 106 -3.83 7.47 18.53
N GLN A 107 -3.76 6.83 19.69
CA GLN A 107 -4.14 5.44 19.89
C GLN A 107 -5.27 5.34 20.89
N ARG A 108 -6.21 4.42 20.66
CA ARG A 108 -7.28 4.09 21.60
C ARG A 108 -6.78 3.12 22.67
N ALA A 109 -7.57 2.94 23.72
CA ALA A 109 -7.31 1.94 24.75
C ALA A 109 -7.25 0.49 24.22
N ASP A 110 -7.92 0.23 23.08
CA ASP A 110 -7.90 -1.07 22.38
C ASP A 110 -6.66 -1.28 21.49
N GLY A 111 -5.74 -0.30 21.45
CA GLY A 111 -4.53 -0.36 20.62
C GLY A 111 -4.72 0.11 19.18
N THR A 112 -5.95 0.44 18.75
CA THR A 112 -6.21 0.88 17.38
C THR A 112 -5.71 2.31 17.16
N ILE A 113 -4.92 2.51 16.10
CA ILE A 113 -4.48 3.84 15.65
C ILE A 113 -5.66 4.60 15.04
N LEU A 114 -5.86 5.85 15.48
CA LEU A 114 -6.84 6.75 14.91
C LEU A 114 -6.25 7.41 13.66
N LEU A 115 -6.77 7.00 12.51
CA LEU A 115 -6.47 7.53 11.19
C LEU A 115 -7.60 8.42 10.68
N LYS A 116 -7.35 9.19 9.62
CA LYS A 116 -8.30 10.15 9.03
C LYS A 116 -9.58 9.47 8.53
N ASP A 117 -9.46 8.26 8.01
CA ASP A 117 -10.51 7.42 7.44
C ASP A 117 -11.08 6.40 8.46
N CYS A 118 -10.79 6.56 9.76
CA CYS A 118 -11.27 5.63 10.77
C CYS A 118 -12.81 5.59 10.81
N GLY A 119 -13.39 4.48 10.31
CA GLY A 119 -14.84 4.29 10.20
C GLY A 119 -15.60 4.40 11.54
N VAL A 120 -14.92 4.23 12.68
CA VAL A 120 -15.49 4.42 14.02
C VAL A 120 -15.60 5.91 14.38
N GLY A 121 -14.65 6.74 13.94
CA GLY A 121 -14.69 8.20 14.08
C GLY A 121 -15.88 8.79 13.30
N VAL A 122 -16.13 8.27 12.10
CA VAL A 122 -17.32 8.60 11.29
C VAL A 122 -18.61 8.16 12.00
N ARG A 123 -18.66 6.96 12.59
CA ARG A 123 -19.84 6.48 13.36
C ARG A 123 -20.12 7.32 14.61
N ARG A 124 -19.09 7.82 15.31
CA ARG A 124 -19.28 8.74 16.45
C ARG A 124 -19.76 10.12 16.03
N ARG A 125 -19.27 10.67 14.90
CA ARG A 125 -19.79 11.93 14.33
C ARG A 125 -21.26 11.81 13.91
N ARG A 126 -21.68 10.67 13.34
CA ARG A 126 -23.07 10.43 12.90
C ARG A 126 -24.07 10.19 14.04
N ARG A 127 -23.61 9.95 15.26
CA ARG A 127 -24.46 9.76 16.46
C ARG A 127 -24.59 11.03 17.31
N ARG A 128 -24.03 12.15 16.86
CA ARG A 128 -24.15 13.47 17.47
C ARG A 128 -25.06 14.36 16.65
#